data_AF-A0A1F1QQZ1-F1
#
_entry.id   AF-A0A1F1QQZ1-F1
#
_cell.length_a   1.000
_cell.length_b   1.000
_cell.length_c   1.000
_cell.angle_alpha   90.00
_cell.angle_beta   90.00
_cell.angle_gamma   90.00
#
_symmetry.space_group_name_H-M   'P 1'
#
loop_
_entity.id
_entity.type
_entity.pdbx_description
1 polymer ?
#
loop_
_entity_poly.entity_id
_entity_poly.type
_entity_poly.pdbx_seq_one_letter_code
_entity_poly.pdbx_strand_id
1 'polypeptide(L)' 'MSRNQENIGIEVNELSDRRVPTWEVVIPKKRQIGLIEQVDGKFRVTSSKSKNVMFAKSLDAGINDLLAYFTLHEK' A
#
# COMPACT_ATOMS: atom_id res chain seq x y z
N MET A 1 -26.44 2.86 4.22
CA MET A 1 -25.55 2.67 5.39
C MET A 1 -24.20 3.26 5.05
N SER A 2 -23.93 4.51 5.45
CA SER A 2 -22.63 5.15 5.23
C SER A 2 -21.62 4.51 6.19
N ARG A 3 -20.65 3.77 5.66
CA ARG A 3 -19.49 3.34 6.46
C ARG A 3 -18.63 4.59 6.63
N ASN A 4 -18.66 5.19 7.81
CA ASN A 4 -17.65 6.18 8.23
C ASN A 4 -16.29 5.50 8.04
N GLN A 5 -15.60 5.80 6.94
CA GLN A 5 -14.18 5.49 6.81
C GLN A 5 -13.50 6.37 7.84
N GLU A 6 -13.18 5.80 9.01
CA GLU A 6 -12.16 6.38 9.88
C GLU A 6 -10.99 6.74 8.99
N ASN A 7 -10.58 8.00 9.01
CA ASN A 7 -9.46 8.48 8.21
C ASN A 7 -8.21 7.80 8.79
N ILE A 8 -7.87 6.62 8.25
CA ILE A 8 -6.70 5.86 8.66
C ILE A 8 -5.53 6.73 8.21
N GLY A 9 -4.99 7.53 9.12
CA GLY A 9 -3.81 8.34 8.85
C GLY A 9 -2.72 7.41 8.34
N ILE A 10 -2.42 7.51 7.05
CA ILE A 10 -1.41 6.70 6.39
C ILE A 10 -0.25 7.59 5.96
N GLU A 11 0.95 7.04 6.04
CA GLU A 11 2.15 7.65 5.52
C GLU A 11 2.67 6.79 4.36
N VAL A 12 3.13 7.48 3.31
CA VAL A 12 3.74 6.87 2.14
C VAL A 12 5.17 7.38 2.07
N ASN A 13 6.13 6.51 2.31
CA ASN A 13 7.55 6.85 2.39
C ASN A 13 8.29 6.26 1.19
N GLU A 14 8.99 7.08 0.43
CA GLU A 14 9.87 6.60 -0.64
C GLU A 14 11.15 5.98 -0.04
N LEU A 15 11.51 4.79 -0.50
CA LEU A 15 12.70 4.08 -0.06
C LEU A 15 13.84 4.34 -1.04
N SER A 16 14.82 5.13 -0.60
CA SER A 16 15.94 5.61 -1.43
C SER A 16 17.01 4.56 -1.75
N ASP A 17 17.07 3.44 -1.03
CA ASP A 17 18.08 2.38 -1.20
C ASP A 17 17.53 1.14 -1.93
N ARG A 18 16.77 1.37 -3.00
CA ARG A 18 16.14 0.30 -3.79
C ARG A 18 16.51 0.42 -5.26
N ARG A 19 16.64 -0.74 -5.92
CA ARG A 19 16.98 -0.83 -7.36
C ARG A 19 15.90 -0.26 -8.27
N VAL A 20 14.66 -0.21 -7.78
CA VAL A 20 13.50 0.35 -8.47
C VAL A 20 12.81 1.34 -7.55
N PRO A 21 12.12 2.36 -8.09
CA PRO A 21 11.28 3.25 -7.27
C PRO A 21 10.35 2.43 -6.41
N THR A 22 10.46 2.61 -5.09
CA THR A 22 9.76 1.79 -4.10
C THR A 22 9.20 2.70 -3.03
N TRP A 23 7.94 2.49 -2.69
CA TRP A 23 7.25 3.19 -1.63
C TRP A 23 6.79 2.20 -0.57
N GLU A 24 6.94 2.61 0.68
CA GLU A 24 6.40 1.93 1.83
C GLU A 24 5.13 2.63 2.28
N VAL A 25 4.05 1.87 2.48
CA VAL A 25 2.80 2.39 3.02
C VAL A 25 2.64 1.90 4.45
N VAL A 26 2.53 2.83 5.40
CA VAL A 26 2.46 2.53 6.83
C VAL A 26 1.28 3.24 7.51
N ILE A 27 0.80 2.64 8.60
CA ILE A 27 0.02 3.34 9.61
C ILE A 27 1.02 3.82 10.67
N PRO A 28 1.18 5.15 10.86
CA PRO A 28 2.17 5.70 11.78
C PRO A 28 2.03 5.12 13.18
N LYS A 29 3.17 4.76 13.79
CA LYS A 29 3.25 4.18 15.14
C LYS A 29 2.49 2.86 15.34
N LYS A 30 2.01 2.22 14.27
CA LYS A 30 1.29 0.93 14.34
C LYS A 30 2.00 -0.16 13.56
N ARG A 31 1.92 -0.12 12.23
CA ARG A 31 2.45 -1.19 11.37
C ARG A 31 2.57 -0.78 9.91
N GLN A 32 3.47 -1.44 9.21
CA GLN A 32 3.54 -1.44 7.76
C GLN A 32 2.31 -2.16 7.18
N ILE A 33 1.69 -1.56 6.16
CA ILE A 33 0.57 -2.15 5.41
C ILE A 33 1.12 -2.96 4.22
N GLY A 34 2.12 -2.41 3.53
CA GLY A 34 2.69 -3.01 2.34
C GLY A 34 3.74 -2.16 1.66
N LEU A 35 4.24 -2.70 0.55
CA LEU A 35 5.21 -2.08 -0.34
C LEU A 35 4.62 -1.90 -1.73
N ILE A 36 5.01 -0.83 -2.41
CA ILE A 36 4.66 -0.57 -3.81
C ILE A 36 5.97 -0.38 -4.57
N GLU A 37 6.20 -1.19 -5.60
CA GLU A 37 7.40 -1.13 -6.44
C GLU A 37 7.00 -0.79 -7.88
N GLN A 38 7.72 0.13 -8.52
CA GLN A 38 7.53 0.39 -9.95
C GLN A 38 8.32 -0.65 -10.78
N VAL A 39 7.61 -1.54 -11.46
CA VAL A 39 8.19 -2.63 -12.26
C VAL A 39 7.52 -2.66 -13.63
N ASP A 40 8.32 -2.61 -14.71
CA ASP A 40 7.85 -2.70 -16.10
C ASP A 40 6.71 -1.71 -16.44
N GLY A 41 6.80 -0.48 -15.91
CA GLY A 41 5.80 0.57 -16.14
C GLY A 41 4.48 0.39 -15.37
N LYS A 42 4.42 -0.57 -14.43
CA LYS A 42 3.28 -0.80 -13.53
C LYS A 42 3.71 -0.64 -12.08
N PHE A 43 2.73 -0.50 -11.19
CA PHE A 43 2.94 -0.45 -9.75
C PHE A 43 2.59 -1.81 -9.15
N ARG A 44 3.59 -2.59 -8.77
CA ARG A 44 3.44 -3.85 -8.06
C ARG A 44 3.20 -3.55 -6.58
N VAL A 45 2.03 -3.91 -6.08
CA VAL A 45 1.60 -3.70 -4.70
C VAL A 45 1.71 -5.02 -3.96
N THR A 46 2.43 -5.05 -2.84
CA THR A 46 2.61 -6.25 -2.01
C THR A 46 2.13 -5.98 -0.59
N SER A 47 1.12 -6.73 -0.11
CA SER A 47 0.68 -6.66 1.29
C SER A 47 1.74 -7.27 2.22
N SER A 48 2.03 -6.61 3.34
CA SER A 48 3.00 -7.09 4.32
C SER A 48 2.54 -8.36 5.05
N LYS A 49 1.23 -8.57 5.26
CA LYS A 49 0.72 -9.69 6.06
C LYS A 49 0.59 -10.98 5.26
N SER A 50 -0.01 -10.92 4.07
CA SER A 50 -0.30 -12.11 3.26
C SER A 50 0.70 -12.33 2.13
N LYS A 51 1.60 -11.38 1.88
CA LYS A 51 2.46 -11.33 0.69
C LYS A 51 1.66 -11.38 -0.62
N ASN A 52 0.37 -11.06 -0.58
CA ASN A 52 -0.46 -11.00 -1.77
C ASN A 52 0.04 -9.87 -2.67
N VAL A 53 0.09 -10.15 -3.98
CA VAL A 53 0.61 -9.23 -4.99
C VAL A 53 -0.52 -8.77 -5.90
N MET A 54 -0.66 -7.47 -6.04
CA MET A 54 -1.61 -6.81 -6.95
C MET A 54 -0.84 -5.86 -7.87
N PHE A 55 -1.46 -5.47 -8.99
CA PHE A 55 -0.86 -4.52 -9.93
C PHE A 55 -1.80 -3.36 -10.19
N ALA A 56 -1.26 -2.15 -10.04
CA ALA A 56 -1.98 -0.90 -10.23
C ALA A 56 -1.38 -0.08 -11.39
N LYS A 57 -2.22 0.77 -11.97
CA LYS A 57 -1.86 1.68 -13.07
C LYS A 57 -1.13 2.95 -12.60
N SER A 58 -1.30 3.32 -11.33
CA SER A 58 -0.64 4.47 -10.70
C SER A 58 -0.33 4.16 -9.24
N LEU A 59 0.54 4.96 -8.63
CA LEU A 59 0.86 4.87 -7.20
C LEU A 59 -0.39 5.04 -6.33
N ASP A 60 -1.21 6.06 -6.60
CA ASP A 60 -2.45 6.32 -5.85
C ASP A 60 -3.44 5.16 -5.93
N ALA A 61 -3.59 4.55 -7.11
CA ALA A 61 -4.42 3.36 -7.27
C ALA A 61 -3.85 2.20 -6.43
N GLY A 62 -2.53 2.00 -6.42
CA GLY A 62 -1.90 0.97 -5.63
C GLY A 62 -2.05 1.16 -4.12
N ILE A 63 -1.97 2.41 -3.64
CA ILE A 63 -2.24 2.76 -2.24
C ILE A 63 -3.69 2.41 -1.88
N ASN A 64 -4.65 2.81 -2.72
CA ASN A 64 -6.07 2.54 -2.48
C ASN A 64 -6.38 1.04 -2.47
N ASP A 65 -5.82 0.27 -3.40
CA ASP A 65 -5.97 -1.19 -3.44
C ASP A 65 -5.40 -1.84 -2.18
N LEU A 66 -4.23 -1.38 -1.73
CA LEU A 66 -3.61 -1.85 -0.48
C LEU A 66 -4.46 -1.54 0.75
N LEU A 67 -5.02 -0.33 0.85
CA LEU A 67 -5.91 0.08 1.94
C LEU A 67 -7.22 -0.69 1.93
N ALA A 68 -7.81 -0.92 0.75
CA ALA A 68 -9.02 -1.70 0.60
C ALA A 68 -8.79 -3.14 1.05
N TYR A 69 -7.69 -3.76 0.60
CA TYR A 69 -7.28 -5.10 1.02
C TYR A 69 -7.09 -5.19 2.53
N PHE A 70 -6.36 -4.24 3.10
CA PHE A 70 -6.14 -4.14 4.55
C PHE A 70 -7.45 -4.05 5.34
N THR A 71 -8.38 -3.21 4.88
CA THR A 71 -9.66 -3.02 5.55
C THR A 71 -10.53 -4.27 5.50
N LEU A 72 -10.47 -5.03 4.41
CA LEU A 72 -11.29 -6.23 4.21
C LEU A 72 -10.72 -7.48 4.90
N HIS A 73 -9.39 -7.60 4.99
CA HIS A 73 -8.72 -8.83 5.43
C HIS A 73 -7.93 -8.70 6.73
N GLU A 74 -7.71 -7.47 7.23
CA GLU A 74 -6.78 -7.24 8.34
C GLU A 74 -7.30 -6.30 9.44
N LYS A 75 -8.54 -5.79 9.34
CA LYS A 75 -9.21 -5.07 10.43
C LYS A 75 -9.69 -6.04 11.51
#